data_AF-A0A3D4N9J1-F1
#
_entry.id   AF-A0A3D4N9J1-F1
#
_cell.length_a   1.000
_cell.length_b   1.000
_cell.length_c   1.000
_cell.angle_alpha   90.00
_cell.angle_beta   90.00
_cell.angle_gamma   90.00
#
_symmetry.space_group_name_H-M   'P 1'
#
loop_
_entity.id
_entity.type
_entity.pdbx_description
1 polymer ?
#
loop_
_entity_poly.entity_id
_entity_poly.type
_entity_poly.pdbx_seq_one_letter_code
_entity_poly.pdbx_strand_id
1 'polypeptide(L)'
;MSSEKSLPERLQVKPGRTLRLINAPEGFASFLGPLPERSKMASKFDKADVVLFFVKNMEWLKTGLSAAADALTPGGILWVIYPKLTSALRSDISRDSIWKYAETIGWTGVAMVSVDETWSAFRMKRL
;
A
#
# COMPACT_ATOMS: atom_id res chain seq x y z
N MET A 1 -11.72 -25.32 -9.17
CA MET A 1 -11.22 -24.08 -9.78
C MET A 1 -10.37 -23.38 -8.73
N SER A 2 -9.07 -23.24 -8.97
CA SER A 2 -8.19 -22.50 -8.06
C SER A 2 -8.64 -21.05 -8.07
N SER A 3 -9.39 -20.62 -7.05
CA SER A 3 -9.75 -19.21 -6.88
C SER A 3 -8.47 -18.48 -6.53
N GLU A 4 -7.81 -17.91 -7.53
CA GLU A 4 -6.77 -16.93 -7.27
C GLU A 4 -7.39 -15.79 -6.48
N LYS A 5 -6.75 -15.43 -5.36
CA LYS A 5 -7.20 -14.34 -4.51
C LYS A 5 -7.20 -13.05 -5.30
N SER A 6 -8.28 -12.28 -5.18
CA SER A 6 -8.39 -10.94 -5.76
C SER A 6 -7.29 -10.01 -5.22
N LEU A 7 -7.01 -8.93 -5.94
CA LEU A 7 -6.00 -7.97 -5.50
C LEU A 7 -6.30 -7.38 -4.10
N PRO A 8 -7.53 -6.97 -3.75
CA PRO A 8 -7.86 -6.53 -2.39
C PRO A 8 -7.54 -7.60 -1.32
N GLU A 9 -7.84 -8.88 -1.58
CA GLU A 9 -7.54 -9.97 -0.65
C GLU A 9 -6.04 -10.21 -0.49
N ARG A 10 -5.27 -10.13 -1.58
CA ARG A 10 -3.80 -10.21 -1.54
C ARG A 10 -3.21 -9.04 -0.73
N LEU A 11 -3.82 -7.86 -0.83
CA LEU A 11 -3.51 -6.67 -0.03
C LEU A 11 -4.09 -6.69 1.39
N GLN A 12 -4.64 -7.83 1.84
CA GLN A 12 -5.17 -8.02 3.20
C GLN A 12 -6.37 -7.12 3.54
N VAL A 13 -7.07 -6.62 2.53
CA VAL A 13 -8.44 -6.12 2.68
C VAL A 13 -9.30 -7.36 2.90
N LYS A 14 -9.70 -7.57 4.15
CA LYS A 14 -10.56 -8.69 4.58
C LYS A 14 -11.98 -8.16 4.79
N PRO A 15 -13.01 -9.03 4.78
CA PRO A 15 -14.37 -8.61 5.07
C PRO A 15 -14.47 -7.71 6.31
N GLY A 16 -15.25 -6.63 6.20
CA GLY A 16 -15.44 -5.63 7.26
C GLY A 16 -14.31 -4.62 7.42
N ARG A 17 -13.19 -4.73 6.69
CA ARG A 17 -12.08 -3.76 6.80
C ARG A 17 -12.31 -2.51 5.97
N THR A 18 -11.82 -1.40 6.51
CA THR A 18 -11.74 -0.12 5.80
C THR A 18 -10.43 0.00 5.01
N LEU A 19 -10.52 0.54 3.80
CA LEU A 19 -9.39 0.76 2.90
C LEU A 19 -9.22 2.24 2.60
N ARG A 20 -8.01 2.78 2.78
CA ARG A 20 -7.66 4.15 2.38
C ARG A 20 -6.56 4.16 1.34
N LEU A 21 -6.75 4.97 0.31
CA LEU A 21 -5.75 5.24 -0.71
C LEU A 21 -5.12 6.61 -0.45
N ILE A 22 -3.80 6.68 -0.48
CA ILE A 22 -3.04 7.93 -0.34
C ILE A 22 -2.17 8.10 -1.58
N ASN A 23 -2.34 9.22 -2.28
CA ASN A 23 -1.63 9.56 -3.52
C ASN A 23 -1.80 8.55 -4.67
N ALA A 24 -2.87 7.74 -4.65
CA ALA A 24 -3.15 6.77 -5.70
C ALA A 24 -3.38 7.46 -7.06
N PRO A 25 -2.98 6.83 -8.17
CA PRO A 25 -3.31 7.34 -9.48
C PRO A 25 -4.83 7.34 -9.69
N GLU A 26 -5.29 8.24 -10.54
CA GLU A 26 -6.69 8.30 -10.93
C GLU A 26 -7.16 6.94 -11.48
N GLY A 27 -8.37 6.53 -11.10
CA GLY A 27 -8.93 5.24 -11.52
C GLY A 27 -8.43 4.02 -10.74
N PHE A 28 -7.45 4.13 -9.83
CA PHE A 28 -6.96 2.97 -9.08
C PHE A 28 -8.04 2.29 -8.24
N ALA A 29 -8.98 3.06 -7.66
CA ALA A 29 -10.10 2.52 -6.92
C ALA A 29 -10.99 1.61 -7.78
N SER A 30 -11.20 1.97 -9.04
CA SER A 30 -11.93 1.14 -10.01
C SER A 30 -11.12 -0.10 -10.40
N PHE A 31 -9.79 0.05 -10.55
CA PHE A 31 -8.88 -1.06 -10.86
C PHE A 31 -8.83 -2.13 -9.76
N LEU A 32 -8.95 -1.75 -8.48
CA LEU A 32 -9.05 -2.71 -7.38
C LEU A 32 -10.22 -3.70 -7.52
N GLY A 33 -11.26 -3.30 -8.25
CA GLY A 33 -12.50 -4.05 -8.37
C GLY A 33 -13.34 -4.02 -7.09
N PRO A 34 -14.33 -4.91 -6.97
CA PRO A 34 -15.19 -4.95 -5.79
C PRO A 34 -14.40 -5.29 -4.53
N LEU A 35 -14.67 -4.55 -3.46
CA LEU A 35 -14.11 -4.88 -2.15
C LEU A 35 -14.83 -6.09 -1.53
N PRO A 36 -14.17 -6.84 -0.64
CA PRO A 36 -14.80 -7.95 0.07
C PRO A 36 -16.02 -7.50 0.88
N GLU A 37 -16.90 -8.44 1.23
CA GLU A 37 -18.15 -8.16 1.94
C GLU A 37 -17.95 -7.23 3.16
N ARG A 38 -18.82 -6.23 3.32
CA ARG A 38 -18.79 -5.23 4.41
C ARG A 38 -17.51 -4.38 4.48
N SER A 39 -16.58 -4.54 3.55
CA SER A 39 -15.42 -3.67 3.41
C SER A 39 -15.82 -2.40 2.68
N LYS A 40 -15.16 -1.29 2.98
CA LYS A 40 -15.47 -0.01 2.35
C LYS A 40 -14.25 0.87 2.19
N MET A 41 -14.33 1.79 1.24
CA MET A 41 -13.38 2.89 1.15
C MET A 41 -13.58 3.84 2.32
N ALA A 42 -12.49 4.16 3.01
CA ALA A 42 -12.45 5.23 4.01
C ALA A 42 -12.39 6.59 3.29
N SER A 43 -12.93 7.63 3.93
CA SER A 43 -12.80 8.99 3.41
C SER A 43 -11.35 9.48 3.51
N LYS A 44 -11.06 10.62 2.88
CA LYS A 44 -9.72 11.23 2.88
C LYS A 44 -9.19 11.53 4.28
N PHE A 45 -10.06 11.76 5.26
CA PHE A 45 -9.65 12.17 6.62
C PHE A 45 -9.77 11.05 7.65
N ASP A 46 -10.49 9.97 7.33
CA ASP A 46 -10.67 8.86 8.25
C ASP A 46 -9.43 7.98 8.37
N LYS A 47 -9.27 7.36 9.53
CA LYS A 47 -8.33 6.25 9.69
C LYS A 47 -8.88 4.99 9.01
N ALA A 48 -7.99 4.08 8.63
CA ALA A 48 -8.36 2.83 7.97
C ALA A 48 -7.56 1.63 8.47
N ASP A 49 -8.15 0.44 8.35
CA ASP A 49 -7.51 -0.83 8.69
C ASP A 49 -6.44 -1.24 7.68
N VAL A 50 -6.58 -0.79 6.44
CA VAL A 50 -5.59 -0.98 5.36
C VAL A 50 -5.35 0.36 4.68
N VAL A 51 -4.09 0.80 4.64
CA VAL A 51 -3.67 2.00 3.90
C VAL A 51 -2.76 1.58 2.75
N LEU A 52 -3.10 1.99 1.54
CA LEU A 52 -2.23 1.90 0.37
C LEU A 52 -1.63 3.28 0.09
N PHE A 53 -0.35 3.43 0.38
CA PHE A 53 0.40 4.67 0.22
C PHE A 53 1.25 4.60 -1.05
N PHE A 54 0.86 5.37 -2.06
CA PHE A 54 1.55 5.42 -3.34
C PHE A 54 2.68 6.43 -3.32
N VAL A 55 3.85 5.98 -3.75
CA VAL A 55 5.07 6.77 -3.83
C VAL A 55 5.69 6.61 -5.20
N LYS A 56 6.17 7.71 -5.78
CA LYS A 56 6.82 7.71 -7.10
C LYS A 56 8.34 7.68 -7.00
N ASN A 57 8.91 8.07 -5.86
CA ASN A 57 10.34 8.20 -5.63
C ASN A 57 10.64 8.16 -4.10
N MET A 58 11.92 8.19 -3.73
CA MET A 58 12.35 8.17 -2.33
C MET A 58 11.95 9.42 -1.55
N GLU A 59 11.84 10.57 -2.20
CA GLU A 59 11.41 11.82 -1.56
C GLU A 59 9.96 11.73 -1.05
N TRP A 60 9.06 11.21 -1.87
CA TRP A 60 7.65 10.99 -1.50
C TRP A 60 7.52 10.01 -0.34
N LEU A 61 8.34 8.94 -0.34
CA LEU A 61 8.38 8.02 0.78
C LEU A 61 8.82 8.73 2.07
N LYS A 62 9.94 9.46 2.03
CA LYS A 62 10.52 10.12 3.20
C LYS A 62 9.55 11.13 3.82
N THR A 63 8.88 11.91 2.98
CA THR A 63 7.98 12.98 3.41
C THR A 63 6.59 12.48 3.81
N GLY A 64 6.09 11.40 3.20
CA GLY A 64 4.71 10.95 3.40
C GLY A 64 4.53 9.76 4.34
N LEU A 65 5.58 8.98 4.64
CA LEU A 65 5.44 7.72 5.38
C LEU A 65 4.86 7.90 6.79
N SER A 66 5.26 8.94 7.53
CA SER A 66 4.69 9.20 8.86
C SER A 66 3.18 9.46 8.77
N ALA A 67 2.75 10.36 7.87
CA ALA A 67 1.35 10.68 7.68
C ALA A 67 0.51 9.48 7.20
N ALA A 68 1.09 8.63 6.34
CA ALA A 68 0.45 7.39 5.90
C ALA A 68 0.27 6.39 7.05
N ALA A 69 1.23 6.33 7.97
CA ALA A 69 1.10 5.50 9.16
C ALA A 69 0.08 6.04 10.16
N ASP A 70 -0.02 7.35 10.32
CA ASP A 70 -0.99 7.99 11.22
C ASP A 70 -2.45 7.83 10.73
N ALA A 71 -2.62 7.53 9.45
CA ALA A 71 -3.89 7.14 8.84
C ALA A 71 -4.36 5.72 9.20
N LEU A 72 -3.57 4.94 9.94
CA LEU A 72 -3.97 3.59 10.36
C LEU A 72 -4.84 3.60 11.62
N THR A 73 -5.83 2.71 11.66
CA THR A 73 -6.43 2.26 12.93
C THR A 73 -5.41 1.42 13.73
N PRO A 74 -5.60 1.25 15.06
CA PRO A 74 -4.78 0.33 15.85
C PRO A 74 -4.77 -1.08 15.24
N GLY A 75 -3.57 -1.63 15.00
CA GLY A 75 -3.41 -2.95 14.35
C GLY A 75 -3.60 -2.93 12.82
N GLY A 76 -3.71 -1.75 12.22
CA GLY A 76 -3.84 -1.57 10.77
C GLY A 76 -2.60 -2.02 9.97
N ILE A 77 -2.78 -2.16 8.65
CA ILE A 77 -1.77 -2.60 7.71
C ILE A 77 -1.39 -1.47 6.76
N LEU A 78 -0.10 -1.16 6.68
CA LEU A 78 0.44 -0.24 5.69
C LEU A 78 1.07 -1.01 4.53
N TRP A 79 0.68 -0.62 3.32
CA TRP A 79 1.35 -0.99 2.07
C TRP A 79 1.96 0.25 1.43
N VAL A 80 3.24 0.20 1.10
CA VAL A 80 3.89 1.17 0.21
C VAL A 80 3.78 0.64 -1.21
N ILE A 81 3.12 1.39 -2.08
CA ILE A 81 2.95 1.06 -3.49
C ILE A 81 3.92 1.91 -4.31
N TYR A 82 4.81 1.27 -5.06
CA TYR A 82 5.93 1.93 -5.75
C TYR A 82 6.10 1.38 -7.16
N PRO A 83 6.60 2.20 -8.11
CA PRO A 83 6.80 1.75 -9.48
C PRO A 83 7.88 0.68 -9.51
N LYS A 84 7.64 -0.37 -10.30
CA LYS A 84 8.65 -1.38 -10.58
C LYS A 84 9.80 -0.75 -11.35
N LEU A 85 11.01 -1.25 -11.13
CA LEU A 85 12.20 -0.84 -11.90
C LEU A 85 12.07 -1.14 -13.40
N THR A 86 11.23 -2.11 -13.76
CA THR A 86 10.92 -2.47 -15.17
C THR A 86 9.83 -1.60 -15.79
N SER A 87 9.14 -0.76 -15.02
CA SER A 87 8.05 0.07 -15.52
C SER A 87 8.55 1.33 -16.23
N ALA A 88 7.69 1.94 -17.03
CA ALA A 88 7.96 3.26 -17.61
C ALA A 88 8.09 4.37 -16.54
N LEU A 89 7.48 4.16 -15.36
CA LEU A 89 7.49 5.10 -14.23
C LEU A 89 8.66 4.88 -13.25
N ARG A 90 9.62 4.02 -13.60
CA ARG A 90 10.80 3.72 -12.75
C ARG A 90 11.52 5.00 -12.34
N SER A 91 12.05 4.99 -11.11
CA SER A 91 12.77 6.12 -10.51
C SER A 91 13.84 5.61 -9.54
N ASP A 92 14.20 6.41 -8.52
CA ASP A 92 15.17 6.08 -7.47
C ASP A 92 14.60 5.16 -6.36
N ILE A 93 13.37 4.67 -6.49
CA ILE A 93 12.69 3.84 -5.48
C ILE A 93 12.62 2.37 -5.88
N SER A 94 12.84 1.49 -4.90
CA SER A 94 12.77 0.04 -5.02
C SER A 94 12.40 -0.58 -3.67
N ARG A 95 12.10 -1.89 -3.63
CA ARG A 95 11.86 -2.61 -2.37
C ARG A 95 13.02 -2.42 -1.39
N ASP A 96 14.24 -2.55 -1.87
CA ASP A 96 15.45 -2.51 -1.05
C ASP A 96 15.70 -1.11 -0.50
N SER A 97 15.50 -0.06 -1.29
CA SER A 97 15.65 1.32 -0.81
C SER A 97 14.53 1.73 0.15
N ILE A 98 13.30 1.26 -0.07
CA ILE A 98 12.19 1.44 0.89
C ILE A 98 12.54 0.75 2.21
N TRP A 99 12.93 -0.52 2.17
CA TRP A 99 13.22 -1.30 3.38
C TRP A 99 14.37 -0.69 4.17
N LYS A 100 15.50 -0.37 3.52
CA LYS A 100 16.65 0.28 4.17
C LYS A 100 16.25 1.58 4.87
N TYR A 101 15.47 2.44 4.22
CA TYR A 101 14.99 3.67 4.86
C TYR A 101 14.04 3.36 6.04
N ALA A 102 13.07 2.48 5.83
CA ALA A 102 12.07 2.12 6.83
C ALA A 102 12.71 1.59 8.13
N GLU A 103 13.77 0.79 8.04
CA GLU A 103 14.51 0.29 9.22
C GLU A 103 15.12 1.41 10.06
N THR A 104 15.64 2.47 9.43
CA THR A 104 16.23 3.61 10.16
C THR A 104 15.22 4.37 11.02
N ILE A 105 13.92 4.17 10.79
CA ILE A 105 12.83 4.86 11.48
C ILE A 105 11.87 3.87 12.18
N GLY A 106 12.34 2.65 12.47
CA GLY A 106 11.60 1.69 13.30
C GLY A 106 10.50 0.92 12.57
N TRP A 107 10.68 0.66 11.26
CA TRP A 107 9.77 -0.19 10.47
C TRP A 107 10.52 -1.37 9.87
N THR A 108 9.78 -2.44 9.58
CA THR A 108 10.31 -3.61 8.89
C THR A 108 9.35 -4.13 7.82
N GLY A 109 9.91 -4.82 6.82
CA GLY A 109 9.17 -5.47 5.76
C GLY A 109 8.47 -6.76 6.21
N VAL A 110 7.30 -7.04 5.66
CA VAL A 110 6.51 -8.24 5.99
C VAL A 110 6.19 -9.08 4.76
N ALA A 111 5.76 -8.46 3.67
CA ALA A 111 5.30 -9.17 2.48
C ALA A 111 5.39 -8.28 1.24
N MET A 112 5.38 -8.89 0.07
CA MET A 112 5.36 -8.18 -1.20
C MET A 112 4.29 -8.77 -2.13
N VAL A 113 3.63 -7.90 -2.90
CA VAL A 113 2.58 -8.25 -3.86
C VAL A 113 2.83 -7.47 -5.15
N SER A 114 2.89 -8.16 -6.29
CA SER A 114 2.77 -7.50 -7.60
C SER A 114 1.33 -7.04 -7.78
N VAL A 115 1.13 -5.73 -7.99
CA VAL A 115 -0.19 -5.10 -8.18
C VAL A 115 -0.63 -5.24 -9.64
N ASP A 116 0.22 -4.78 -10.55
CA ASP A 116 0.06 -4.88 -12.01
C ASP A 116 1.44 -4.83 -12.68
N GLU A 117 1.53 -4.53 -13.97
CA GLU A 117 2.79 -4.40 -14.70
C GLU A 117 3.64 -3.18 -14.26
N THR A 118 3.01 -2.17 -13.66
CA THR A 118 3.63 -0.91 -13.27
C THR A 118 4.03 -0.89 -11.80
N TRP A 119 3.21 -1.43 -10.91
CA TRP A 119 3.29 -1.23 -9.46
C TRP A 119 3.58 -2.51 -8.70
N SER A 120 4.42 -2.39 -7.66
CA SER A 120 4.58 -3.38 -6.60
C SER A 120 4.12 -2.79 -5.27
N ALA A 121 3.62 -3.65 -4.38
CA ALA A 121 3.20 -3.30 -3.04
C ALA A 121 4.12 -3.99 -2.02
N PHE A 122 4.67 -3.23 -1.08
CA PHE A 122 5.49 -3.73 0.03
C PHE A 122 4.81 -3.44 1.36
N ARG A 123 4.45 -4.50 2.09
CA ARG A 123 3.80 -4.41 3.39
C ARG A 123 4.83 -4.13 4.46
N MET A 124 4.54 -3.16 5.31
CA MET A 124 5.40 -2.78 6.41
C MET A 124 4.66 -2.88 7.76
N LYS A 125 5.42 -3.04 8.83
CA LYS A 125 4.95 -2.93 10.22
C LYS A 125 5.96 -2.14 11.06
N ARG A 126 5.48 -1.44 12.09
CA ARG A 126 6.36 -0.85 13.10
C ARG A 126 7.01 -1.96 13.94
N LEU A 127 8.26 -1.73 14.36
CA LEU A 127 8.98 -2.55 15.34
C LEU A 127 8.46 -2.30 16.76
#